data_AF-A0A816DRI0-F1
#
_entry.id   AF-A0A816DRI0-F1
#
_cell.length_a   1.000
_cell.length_b   1.000
_cell.length_c   1.000
_cell.angle_alpha   90.00
_cell.angle_beta   90.00
_cell.angle_gamma   90.00
#
_symmetry.space_group_name_H-M   'P 1'
#
loop_
_entity.id
_entity.type
_entity.pdbx_description
1 polymer ?
#
loop_
_entity_poly.entity_id
_entity_poly.type
_entity_poly.pdbx_seq_one_letter_code
_entity_poly.pdbx_strand_id
1 'polypeptide(L)' 'NLPPAFIDVSSTEIFRDEDIDYAQRIWQTGGVAELHVWPGAFHAFTVIEPNSRLSQHAVAASANWYRRLLAFTSK' A
#
# COMPACT_ATOMS: atom_id res chain seq x y z
N ASN A 1 -1.12 -4.65 -19.38
CA ASN A 1 -1.44 -5.63 -18.33
C ASN A 1 -0.32 -5.60 -17.30
N LEU A 2 -0.49 -4.84 -16.22
CA LEU A 2 0.49 -4.76 -15.13
C LEU A 2 0.24 -5.89 -14.11
N PRO A 3 1.26 -6.36 -13.36
CA PRO A 3 1.05 -7.21 -12.20
C PRO A 3 0.15 -6.53 -11.16
N PRO A 4 -0.55 -7.30 -10.29
CA PRO A 4 -1.25 -6.73 -9.15
C PRO A 4 -0.33 -5.87 -8.28
N ALA A 5 -0.80 -4.70 -7.84
CA ALA A 5 -0.01 -3.75 -7.07
C ALA A 5 -0.55 -3.56 -5.64
N PHE A 6 0.36 -3.43 -4.67
CA PHE A 6 0.09 -2.87 -3.36
C PHE A 6 0.73 -1.50 -3.30
N ILE A 7 -0.07 -0.49 -2.98
CA ILE A 7 0.36 0.91 -2.89
C ILE A 7 -0.05 1.38 -1.50
N ASP A 8 0.87 1.97 -0.75
CA ASP A 8 0.53 2.61 0.51
C ASP A 8 1.27 3.93 0.69
N VAL A 9 0.58 4.86 1.36
CA VAL A 9 1.08 6.24 1.51
C VAL A 9 0.58 6.86 2.80
N SER A 10 1.36 7.79 3.36
CA SER A 10 0.89 8.61 4.47
C SER A 10 -0.13 9.67 4.00
N SER A 11 -1.13 9.95 4.84
CA SER A 11 -2.05 11.08 4.64
C SER A 11 -1.40 12.46 4.56
N THR A 12 -0.18 12.60 5.09
CA THR A 12 0.62 13.84 5.14
C THR A 12 1.77 13.86 4.12
N GLU A 13 1.89 12.82 3.31
CA GLU A 13 2.94 12.72 2.29
C GLU A 13 2.66 13.67 1.12
N ILE A 14 3.70 14.30 0.57
CA ILE A 14 3.56 15.20 -0.59
C ILE A 14 3.17 14.44 -1.86
N PHE A 15 3.52 13.16 -1.92
CA PHE A 15 3.20 12.24 -3.02
C PHE A 15 1.83 11.56 -2.87
N ARG A 16 1.07 11.84 -1.80
CA ARG A 16 -0.21 11.17 -1.52
C ARG A 16 -1.15 11.19 -2.72
N ASP A 17 -1.35 12.35 -3.32
CA ASP A 17 -2.32 12.49 -4.41
C ASP A 17 -1.82 11.84 -5.70
N GLU A 18 -0.50 11.77 -5.91
CA GLU A 18 0.12 11.03 -7.02
C GLU A 18 -0.08 9.52 -6.85
N ASP A 19 0.17 8.97 -5.66
CA ASP A 19 -0.01 7.55 -5.37
C ASP A 19 -1.48 7.13 -5.51
N ILE A 20 -2.41 7.99 -5.08
CA ILE A 20 -3.85 7.80 -5.28
C ILE A 20 -4.20 7.78 -6.78
N ASP A 21 -3.73 8.76 -7.56
CA ASP A 21 -3.97 8.82 -9.01
C ASP A 21 -3.38 7.61 -9.73
N TYR A 22 -2.19 7.16 -9.32
CA TYR A 22 -1.57 5.97 -9.88
C TYR A 22 -2.42 4.70 -9.65
N ALA A 23 -2.91 4.48 -8.42
CA ALA A 23 -3.84 3.39 -8.11
C ALA A 23 -5.15 3.50 -8.92
N GLN A 24 -5.71 4.71 -9.05
CA GLN A 24 -6.90 4.97 -9.84
C GLN A 24 -6.72 4.59 -11.32
N ARG A 25 -5.59 4.95 -11.93
CA ARG A 25 -5.28 4.62 -13.33
C ARG A 25 -5.08 3.12 -13.56
N ILE A 26 -4.53 2.40 -12.58
CA ILE A 26 -4.46 0.93 -12.64
C ILE A 26 -5.87 0.35 -12.74
N TRP A 27 -6.80 0.78 -11.88
CA TRP A 27 -8.18 0.29 -11.91
C TRP A 27 -8.92 0.68 -13.20
N GLN A 28 -8.76 1.93 -13.67
CA GLN A 28 -9.40 2.42 -14.90
C GLN A 28 -9.01 1.61 -16.14
N THR A 29 -7.83 1.01 -16.15
CA THR A 29 -7.33 0.17 -17.24
C THR A 29 -7.61 -1.32 -17.04
N GLY A 30 -8.41 -1.69 -16.03
CA GLY A 30 -8.78 -3.07 -15.71
C GLY A 30 -7.72 -3.84 -14.90
N GLY A 31 -6.68 -3.16 -14.42
CA GLY A 31 -5.68 -3.75 -13.53
C GLY A 31 -6.16 -3.90 -12.09
N VAL A 32 -5.37 -4.60 -11.29
CA VAL A 32 -5.66 -4.86 -9.87
C VAL A 32 -4.68 -4.08 -9.00
N ALA A 33 -5.21 -3.22 -8.13
CA ALA A 33 -4.44 -2.52 -7.12
C ALA A 33 -5.16 -2.56 -5.76
N GLU A 34 -4.39 -2.59 -4.67
CA GLU A 34 -4.83 -2.34 -3.30
C GLU A 34 -4.11 -1.09 -2.78
N LEU A 35 -4.87 -0.08 -2.35
CA LEU A 35 -4.35 1.20 -1.88
C LEU A 35 -4.65 1.38 -0.39
N HIS A 36 -3.64 1.75 0.40
CA HIS A 36 -3.78 2.16 1.80
C HIS A 36 -3.30 3.60 2.00
N VAL A 37 -4.16 4.45 2.57
CA VAL A 37 -3.77 5.81 2.99
C VAL A 37 -3.79 5.85 4.51
N TRP A 38 -2.64 6.07 5.13
CA TRP A 38 -2.46 5.98 6.59
C TRP A 38 -2.65 7.36 7.27
N PRO A 39 -3.75 7.59 8.02
CA PRO A 39 -3.97 8.84 8.74
C PRO A 39 -2.98 9.01 9.88
N GLY A 40 -2.38 10.19 10.01
CA GLY A 40 -1.43 10.50 11.09
C GLY A 40 -0.04 9.88 10.93
N ALA A 41 0.23 9.16 9.84
CA ALA A 41 1.58 8.79 9.44
C ALA A 41 2.35 10.02 8.92
N PHE A 42 3.64 9.84 8.65
CA PHE A 42 4.55 10.76 7.96
C PHE A 42 5.51 9.96 7.06
N HIS A 43 6.36 10.64 6.30
CA HIS A 43 7.34 9.98 5.43
C HIS A 43 8.19 8.96 6.20
N ALA A 44 8.28 7.73 5.70
CA ALA A 44 9.07 6.65 6.30
C ALA A 44 8.70 6.28 7.76
N PHE A 45 7.47 6.52 8.21
CA PHE A 45 7.02 6.22 9.58
C PHE A 45 7.28 4.76 10.03
N THR A 46 7.21 3.79 9.13
CA THR A 46 7.48 2.37 9.43
C THR A 46 8.95 2.09 9.76
N VAL A 47 9.87 2.91 9.24
CA VAL A 47 11.32 2.82 9.47
C VAL A 47 11.72 3.65 10.69
N ILE A 48 11.18 4.85 10.81
CA ILE A 48 11.55 5.81 11.87
C ILE A 48 10.89 5.43 13.19
N GLU A 49 9.62 5.03 13.18
CA GLU A 49 8.84 4.66 14.37
C GLU A 49 8.27 3.23 14.26
N PRO A 50 9.12 2.19 14.18
CA PRO A 50 8.68 0.82 13.91
C PRO A 50 7.78 0.24 15.02
N ASN A 51 7.89 0.76 16.24
CA ASN A 51 7.13 0.29 17.40
C ASN A 51 5.76 0.99 17.55
N SER A 52 5.47 1.99 16.72
CA SER A 52 4.14 2.60 16.73
C SER A 52 3.09 1.60 16.27
N ARG A 53 1.89 1.66 16.84
CA ARG A 53 0.77 0.81 16.41
C ARG A 53 0.47 1.00 14.91
N LEU A 54 0.58 2.23 14.41
CA LEU A 54 0.35 2.55 13.01
C LEU A 54 1.37 1.86 12.09
N SER A 55 2.65 1.89 12.45
CA SER A 55 3.72 1.21 11.71
C SER A 55 3.52 -0.30 11.68
N GLN A 56 3.17 -0.91 12.81
CA GLN A 56 2.89 -2.34 12.90
C GLN A 56 1.68 -2.73 12.03
N HIS A 57 0.63 -1.91 12.00
CA HIS A 57 -0.53 -2.13 11.14
C HIS A 57 -0.17 -2.06 9.66
N ALA A 58 0.62 -1.05 9.25
CA ALA A 58 1.03 -0.90 7.85
C ALA A 58 1.89 -2.07 7.35
N VAL A 59 2.87 -2.49 8.15
CA VAL A 59 3.69 -3.67 7.85
C VAL A 59 2.83 -4.94 7.78
N ALA A 60 1.89 -5.12 8.70
CA ALA A 60 0.99 -6.26 8.69
C ALA A 60 0.07 -6.28 7.46
N ALA A 61 -0.42 -5.12 7.01
CA ALA A 61 -1.23 -5.00 5.81
C ALA A 61 -0.47 -5.46 4.56
N SER A 62 0.75 -4.96 4.36
CA SER A 62 1.64 -5.37 3.26
C SER A 62 1.96 -6.88 3.30
N ALA A 63 2.33 -7.40 4.48
CA ALA A 63 2.60 -8.83 4.65
C ALA A 63 1.38 -9.71 4.35
N ASN A 64 0.19 -9.28 4.75
CA ASN A 64 -1.06 -9.99 4.46
C ASN A 64 -1.40 -9.95 2.97
N TRP A 65 -1.13 -8.85 2.27
CA TRP A 65 -1.29 -8.75 0.83
C TRP A 65 -0.36 -9.73 0.11
N TYR A 66 0.93 -9.78 0.46
CA TYR A 66 1.87 -10.74 -0.12
C TYR A 66 1.42 -12.19 0.07
N ARG A 67 0.94 -12.56 1.27
CA ARG A 67 0.41 -13.91 1.53
C ARG A 67 -0.78 -14.25 0.62
N ARG A 68 -1.73 -13.31 0.45
CA ARG A 68 -2.86 -13.50 -0.47
C ARG A 68 -2.40 -13.65 -1.91
N LEU A 69 -1.46 -12.82 -2.35
CA LEU A 69 -0.93 -12.85 -3.72
C LEU A 69 -0.24 -14.18 -4.03
N LEU A 70 0.66 -14.62 -3.14
CA LEU A 70 1.42 -15.86 -3.34
C LEU A 70 0.55 -17.10 -3.25
N ALA A 71 -0.43 -17.12 -2.34
CA ALA A 71 -1.41 -18.20 -2.27
C ALA A 71 -2.25 -18.32 -3.56
N PHE A 72 -2.47 -17.21 -4.27
CA PHE A 72 -3.19 -17.19 -5.54
C PHE A 72 -2.34 -17.73 -6.70
N THR A 73 -1.01 -17.58 -6.63
CA THR A 73 -0.08 -18.01 -7.69
C THR A 73 0.38 -19.46 -7.60
N SER A 74 0.17 -20.15 -6.47
CA SER A 74 0.60 -21.56 -6.26
C SER A 74 -0.35 -22.61 -6.85
N LYS A 75 -0.96 -22.36 -8.02
CA LYS A 75 -1.75 -23.36 -8.76
C LYS A 75 -1.03 -23.84 -10.01
#